data_AF-A0A661JL15-F1
#
_entry.id   AF-A0A661JL15-F1
#
_cell.length_a   1.000
_cell.length_b   1.000
_cell.length_c   1.000
_cell.angle_alpha   90.00
_cell.angle_beta   90.00
_cell.angle_gamma   90.00
#
_symmetry.space_group_name_H-M   'P 1'
#
loop_
_entity.id
_entity.type
_entity.pdbx_description
1 polymer ?
#
loop_
_entity_poly.entity_id
_entity_poly.type
_entity_poly.pdbx_seq_one_letter_code
_entity_poly.pdbx_strand_id
1 'polypeptide(L)' 'IVNRIKNEVKTDPKVVATGGLAHLIAQETDTIDAVDDYLTLRGLKIIFDRNKK' A
#
# COMPACT_ATOMS: atom_id res chain seq x y z
N ILE A 1 -4.02 14.45 2.00
CA ILE A 1 -3.46 14.06 0.68
C ILE A 1 -4.21 12.86 0.09
N VAL A 2 -4.29 11.72 0.79
CA VAL A 2 -5.01 10.51 0.33
C VAL A 2 -6.42 10.82 -0.20
N ASN A 3 -7.24 11.55 0.58
CA ASN A 3 -8.60 11.93 0.14
C ASN A 3 -8.63 12.80 -1.13
N ARG A 4 -7.63 13.66 -1.33
CA ARG A 4 -7.51 14.44 -2.56
C ARG A 4 -7.26 13.53 -3.76
N ILE A 5 -6.36 12.55 -3.61
CA ILE A 5 -6.06 11.57 -4.66
C ILE A 5 -7.31 10.70 -4.95
N LYS A 6 -8.04 10.26 -3.91
CA LYS A 6 -9.32 9.54 -4.07
C LYS A 6 -10.33 10.35 -4.89
N ASN A 7 -10.44 11.66 -4.66
CA ASN A 7 -11.35 12.53 -5.40
C ASN A 7 -10.95 12.75 -6.87
N GLU A 8 -9.68 12.54 -7.23
CA GLU A 8 -9.20 12.68 -8.61
C GLU A 8 -9.47 11.42 -9.46
N VAL A 9 -9.85 10.30 -8.84
CA VAL A 9 -10.17 9.03 -9.53
C VAL A 9 -11.66 8.70 -9.48
N LYS A 10 -12.18 8.03 -10.52
CA LYS A 10 -13.61 7.67 -10.65
C LYS A 10 -14.00 6.37 -9.93
N THR A 11 -13.18 5.94 -8.98
CA THR A 11 -13.32 4.67 -8.25
C THR A 11 -13.06 4.91 -6.77
N ASP A 12 -13.42 3.97 -5.90
CA ASP A 12 -12.92 3.94 -4.53
C ASP A 12 -11.70 3.02 -4.44
N PRO A 13 -10.46 3.56 -4.53
CA PRO A 13 -9.27 2.74 -4.48
C PRO A 13 -9.02 2.26 -3.06
N LYS A 14 -8.63 0.99 -2.96
CA LYS A 14 -8.09 0.43 -1.72
C LYS A 14 -6.74 1.08 -1.40
N VAL A 15 -6.60 1.61 -0.20
CA VAL A 15 -5.38 2.25 0.32
C VAL A 15 -4.61 1.24 1.16
N VAL A 16 -3.41 0.89 0.71
CA VAL A 16 -2.51 -0.03 1.41
C VAL A 16 -1.25 0.74 1.83
N ALA A 17 -0.88 0.65 3.10
CA ALA A 17 0.35 1.22 3.64
C ALA A 17 1.38 0.13 3.96
N THR A 18 2.67 0.48 3.92
CA THR A 18 3.80 -0.39 4.30
C THR A 18 4.90 0.46 4.96
N GLY A 19 5.90 -0.19 5.56
CA GLY A 19 7.01 0.46 6.26
C GLY A 19 6.82 0.52 7.77
N GLY A 20 7.92 0.73 8.51
CA GLY A 20 7.97 0.50 9.96
C GLY A 20 7.02 1.35 10.81
N LEU A 21 6.58 2.50 10.32
CA LEU A 21 5.62 3.38 11.02
C LEU A 21 4.17 3.21 10.54
N ALA A 22 3.91 2.37 9.54
CA ALA A 22 2.59 2.26 8.91
C ALA A 22 1.50 1.82 9.90
N HIS A 23 1.82 0.88 10.79
CA HIS A 23 0.90 0.42 11.83
C HIS A 23 0.51 1.54 12.81
N LEU A 24 1.48 2.34 13.25
CA LEU A 24 1.22 3.47 14.15
C LEU A 24 0.34 4.54 13.46
N ILE A 25 0.65 4.87 12.21
CA ILE A 25 -0.12 5.87 11.46
C ILE A 25 -1.54 5.37 11.20
N ALA A 26 -1.71 4.09 10.85
CA ALA A 26 -3.02 3.50 10.56
C ALA A 26 -3.96 3.48 11.79
N GLN A 27 -3.43 3.49 13.01
CA GLN A 27 -4.24 3.63 14.23
C GLN A 27 -4.85 5.02 14.40
N GLU A 28 -4.21 6.04 13.80
CA GLU A 28 -4.58 7.45 13.97
C GLU A 28 -5.25 8.03 12.71
N THR A 29 -5.61 7.20 11.72
CA THR A 29 -6.28 7.67 10.49
C THR A 29 -7.25 6.64 9.91
N ASP A 30 -8.39 7.12 9.42
CA ASP A 30 -9.37 6.30 8.70
C ASP A 30 -9.06 6.14 7.20
N THR A 31 -7.95 6.72 6.73
CA THR A 31 -7.63 6.73 5.29
C THR A 31 -6.91 5.49 4.78
N ILE A 32 -6.46 4.60 5.68
CA ILE A 32 -5.70 3.37 5.35
C ILE A 32 -6.61 2.16 5.56
N ASP A 33 -6.82 1.36 4.50
CA ASP A 33 -7.68 0.18 4.57
C ASP A 33 -6.92 -1.08 5.05
N ALA A 34 -5.61 -1.13 4.81
CA ALA A 34 -4.76 -2.24 5.22
C ALA A 34 -3.29 -1.83 5.35
N VAL A 35 -2.58 -2.50 6.26
CA VAL A 35 -1.12 -2.46 6.35
C VAL A 35 -0.54 -3.79 5.87
N ASP A 36 0.53 -3.73 5.06
CA ASP A 36 1.25 -4.90 4.57
C ASP A 36 2.77 -4.69 4.68
N ASP A 37 3.38 -5.31 5.68
CA ASP A 37 4.81 -5.18 5.96
C ASP A 37 5.71 -5.80 4.88
N TYR A 38 5.16 -6.71 4.07
CA TYR A 38 5.92 -7.45 3.06
C TYR A 38 5.67 -6.96 1.65
N LEU A 39 4.90 -5.87 1.46
CA LEU A 39 4.47 -5.38 0.14
C LEU A 39 5.63 -5.27 -0.85
N THR A 40 6.71 -4.60 -0.44
CA THR A 40 7.92 -4.43 -1.26
C THR A 40 8.62 -5.75 -1.54
N LEU A 41 8.77 -6.62 -0.53
CA LEU A 41 9.44 -7.91 -0.70
C LEU A 41 8.65 -8.85 -1.62
N ARG A 42 7.32 -8.85 -1.52
CA ARG A 42 6.44 -9.58 -2.45
C ARG A 42 6.62 -9.06 -3.87
N GLY A 43 6.68 -7.74 -4.06
CA GLY A 43 6.96 -7.12 -5.34
C GLY A 43 8.31 -7.55 -5.93
N LEU A 44 9.39 -7.49 -5.13
CA LEU A 44 10.73 -7.94 -5.53
C LEU A 44 10.75 -9.42 -5.88
N LYS A 45 10.07 -10.27 -5.12
CA LYS A 45 9.93 -11.71 -5.44
C LYS A 45 9.25 -11.92 -6.79
N ILE A 46 8.14 -11.23 -7.06
CA ILE A 46 7.43 -11.31 -8.35
C ILE A 46 8.37 -10.90 -9.50
N ILE A 47 9.13 -9.81 -9.32
CA ILE A 47 10.09 -9.35 -10.33
C ILE A 47 11.18 -10.40 -10.54
N PHE A 48 11.76 -10.94 -9.47
CA PHE A 48 12.77 -12.00 -9.56
C PHE A 48 12.23 -13.23 -10.30
N ASP A 49 11.07 -13.75 -9.89
CA ASP A 49 10.45 -14.93 -10.49
C ASP A 49 10.14 -14.72 -11.99
N ARG A 50 9.75 -13.51 -12.40
CA ARG A 50 9.54 -13.16 -13.82
C ARG A 50 10.83 -13.11 -14.65
N ASN A 51 11.95 -12.77 -14.02
CA ASN A 51 13.25 -12.65 -14.70
C ASN A 51 14.11 -13.91 -14.58
N LYS A 52 13.68 -14.88 -13.77
CA LYS A 52 14.34 -16.17 -13.62
C LYS A 52 14.07 -16.99 -14.88
N LYS A 53 15.10 -17.12 -15.74
CA LYS A 53 15.11 -18.10 -16.84
C LYS A 53 15.07 -19.53 -16.30
#